data_AF-A0A6L8G6G5-F1
#
_entry.id   AF-A0A6L8G6G5-F1
#
_cell.length_a   1.000
_cell.length_b   1.000
_cell.length_c   1.000
_cell.angle_alpha   90.00
_cell.angle_beta   90.00
_cell.angle_gamma   90.00
#
_symmetry.space_group_name_H-M   'P 1'
#
loop_
_entity.id
_entity.type
_entity.pdbx_description
1 polymer ?
#
loop_
_entity_poly.entity_id
_entity_poly.type
_entity_poly.pdbx_seq_one_letter_code
_entity_poly.pdbx_strand_id
1 'polypeptide(L)'
;MNVQRRRRRNARVRRSRTPALEQAPWRAIENAFPPVAFYSADQIAAIHDSSLSILESLGVELLDDRARDLFAAAGADVDSGTCTVRPDRTLMM
;
A
#
# COMPACT_ATOMS: atom_id res chain seq x y z
N MET A 1 -3.42 -53.04 -41.67
CA MET A 1 -3.88 -51.79 -41.02
C MET A 1 -3.13 -51.62 -39.70
N ASN A 2 -1.93 -51.03 -39.68
CA ASN A 2 -1.65 -49.59 -39.71
C ASN A 2 -2.27 -48.78 -38.56
N VAL A 3 -1.35 -48.14 -37.79
CA VAL A 3 -1.46 -46.89 -37.02
C VAL A 3 -2.66 -46.80 -36.06
N GLN A 4 -2.49 -46.69 -34.75
CA GLN A 4 -2.09 -45.46 -34.07
C GLN A 4 -1.92 -45.74 -32.57
N ARG A 5 -0.71 -45.73 -32.01
CA ARG A 5 -0.52 -45.32 -30.59
C ARG A 5 0.91 -45.01 -30.17
N ARG A 6 1.81 -44.82 -31.13
CA ARG A 6 3.23 -44.44 -30.88
C ARG A 6 3.48 -42.94 -31.08
N ARG A 7 2.52 -42.07 -30.74
CA ARG A 7 2.73 -40.60 -30.77
C ARG A 7 2.41 -39.86 -29.47
N ARG A 8 1.71 -40.46 -28.51
CA ARG A 8 1.35 -39.74 -27.26
C ARG A 8 2.37 -39.84 -26.12
N ARG A 9 3.29 -40.82 -26.14
CA ARG A 9 4.28 -40.97 -25.04
C ARG A 9 5.51 -40.05 -25.16
N ASN A 10 5.89 -39.63 -26.36
CA ASN A 10 7.10 -38.81 -26.56
C ASN A 10 6.88 -37.30 -26.36
N ALA A 11 5.64 -36.82 -26.26
CA ALA A 11 5.37 -35.41 -26.01
C ALA A 11 5.56 -35.01 -24.54
N ARG A 12 5.40 -35.96 -23.59
CA ARG A 12 5.52 -35.68 -22.15
C ARG A 12 6.98 -35.63 -21.68
N VAL A 13 7.86 -36.39 -22.33
CA VAL A 13 9.29 -36.46 -21.97
C VAL A 13 10.04 -35.18 -22.36
N ARG A 14 9.60 -34.47 -23.41
CA ARG A 14 10.26 -33.23 -23.86
C ARG A 14 9.94 -31.98 -23.04
N ARG A 15 8.87 -31.98 -22.22
CA ARG A 15 8.59 -30.87 -21.28
C ARG A 15 9.28 -31.02 -19.93
N SER A 16 9.88 -32.18 -19.64
CA SER A 16 10.48 -32.49 -18.33
C SER A 16 11.92 -31.99 -18.17
N ARG A 17 12.47 -31.27 -19.16
CA ARG A 17 13.90 -30.90 -19.20
C ARG A 17 14.16 -29.41 -19.42
N THR A 18 13.19 -28.54 -19.16
CA THR A 18 13.59 -27.18 -18.80
C THR A 18 14.29 -27.34 -17.46
N PRO A 19 15.60 -27.05 -17.34
CA PRO A 19 16.23 -27.02 -16.02
C PRO A 19 15.35 -26.12 -15.15
N ALA A 20 14.96 -26.62 -13.98
CA ALA A 20 14.22 -25.79 -13.04
C ALA A 20 15.07 -24.54 -12.82
N LEU A 21 14.48 -23.36 -13.03
CA LEU A 21 15.16 -22.12 -12.70
C LEU A 21 15.51 -22.22 -11.22
N GLU A 22 16.81 -22.24 -10.89
CA GLU A 22 17.24 -22.23 -9.50
C GLU A 22 16.83 -20.88 -8.91
N GLN A 23 15.71 -20.90 -8.20
CA GLN A 23 15.22 -19.73 -7.50
C GLN A 23 16.17 -19.46 -6.34
N ALA A 24 16.82 -18.31 -6.37
CA ALA A 24 17.63 -17.84 -5.26
C ALA A 24 16.77 -17.79 -3.96
N PRO A 25 17.37 -18.04 -2.80
CA PRO A 25 16.64 -17.98 -1.54
C PRO A 25 16.00 -16.61 -1.36
N TRP A 26 14.77 -16.60 -0.86
CA TRP A 26 14.08 -15.36 -0.49
C TRP A 26 14.91 -14.62 0.56
N ARG A 27 15.10 -13.33 0.33
CA ARG A 27 15.80 -12.42 1.25
C ARG A 27 15.16 -11.04 1.19
N ALA A 28 15.28 -10.29 2.29
CA ALA A 28 14.98 -8.87 2.26
C ALA A 28 15.99 -8.18 1.34
N ILE A 29 15.49 -7.47 0.34
CA ILE A 29 16.32 -6.65 -0.55
C ILE A 29 16.32 -5.25 0.04
N GLU A 30 17.48 -4.79 0.48
CA GLU A 30 17.66 -3.41 0.93
C GLU A 30 18.08 -2.53 -0.25
N ASN A 31 17.43 -1.39 -0.40
CA ASN A 31 17.83 -0.41 -1.39
C ASN A 31 19.09 0.32 -0.90
N ALA A 32 20.20 0.14 -1.60
CA ALA A 32 21.47 0.79 -1.27
C ALA A 32 21.50 2.29 -1.63
N PHE A 33 20.56 2.76 -2.45
CA PHE A 33 20.49 4.15 -2.86
C PHE A 33 19.64 4.97 -1.89
N PRO A 34 20.02 6.24 -1.64
CA PRO A 34 19.16 7.14 -0.89
C PRO A 34 17.82 7.35 -1.64
N PRO A 35 16.74 7.69 -0.92
CA PRO A 35 15.48 8.07 -1.54
C PRO A 35 15.67 9.19 -2.56
N VAL A 36 14.99 9.09 -3.71
CA VAL A 36 15.02 10.14 -4.72
C VAL A 36 14.24 11.35 -4.22
N ALA A 37 14.91 12.50 -4.12
CA ALA A 37 14.30 13.75 -3.69
C ALA A 37 13.70 14.51 -4.88
N PHE A 38 12.42 14.26 -5.19
CA PHE A 38 11.70 14.96 -6.26
C PHE A 38 11.32 16.40 -5.89
N TYR A 39 11.18 16.68 -4.60
CA TYR A 39 10.78 17.97 -4.05
C TYR A 39 11.83 18.48 -3.07
N SER A 40 12.00 19.80 -3.00
CA SER A 40 12.82 20.43 -1.95
C SER A 40 12.16 20.28 -0.57
N ALA A 41 12.94 20.49 0.50
CA ALA A 41 12.43 20.45 1.86
C ALA A 41 11.27 21.46 2.06
N ASP A 42 11.40 22.67 1.51
CA ASP A 42 10.37 23.70 1.60
C ASP A 42 9.09 23.30 0.86
N GLN A 43 9.21 22.62 -0.29
CA GLN A 43 8.05 22.12 -1.04
C GLN A 43 7.32 21.02 -0.26
N ILE A 44 8.05 20.13 0.40
CA ILE A 44 7.46 19.11 1.29
C ILE A 44 6.75 19.78 2.48
N ALA A 45 7.37 20.78 3.11
CA ALA A 45 6.77 21.53 4.19
C ALA A 45 5.47 22.23 3.75
N ALA A 46 5.45 22.80 2.54
CA ALA A 46 4.25 23.43 1.97
C ALA A 46 3.12 22.42 1.72
N ILE A 47 3.43 21.22 1.20
CA ILE A 47 2.45 20.15 1.02
C ILE A 47 1.90 19.70 2.38
N HIS A 48 2.78 19.55 3.38
CA HIS A 48 2.40 19.14 4.71
C HIS A 48 1.45 20.16 5.37
N ASP A 49 1.79 21.45 5.34
CA ASP A 49 0.95 22.52 5.89
C ASP A 49 -0.41 22.60 5.18
N SER A 50 -0.43 22.46 3.85
CA SER A 50 -1.67 22.44 3.07
C SER A 50 -2.55 21.24 3.44
N SER A 51 -1.93 20.07 3.67
CA SER A 51 -2.65 18.85 4.06
C SER A 51 -3.28 18.99 5.44
N LEU A 52 -2.55 19.58 6.40
CA LEU A 52 -3.09 19.87 7.73
C LEU A 52 -4.25 20.86 7.68
N SER A 53 -4.12 21.92 6.87
CA SER A 53 -5.20 22.90 6.67
C SER A 53 -6.47 22.25 6.13
N ILE A 54 -6.34 21.31 5.19
CA ILE A 54 -7.45 20.52 4.64
C ILE A 54 -8.10 19.66 5.73
N LEU A 55 -7.29 18.92 6.51
CA LEU A 55 -7.82 18.01 7.53
C LEU A 55 -8.49 18.76 8.69
N GLU A 56 -7.97 19.92 9.07
CA GLU A 56 -8.57 20.78 10.10
C GLU A 56 -9.89 21.41 9.61
N SER A 57 -9.91 21.92 8.37
CA SER A 57 -11.07 22.66 7.85
C SER A 57 -12.19 21.76 7.37
N LEU A 58 -11.85 20.76 6.55
CA LEU A 58 -12.81 19.86 5.90
C LEU A 58 -13.01 18.59 6.73
N GLY A 59 -11.95 18.05 7.31
CA GLY A 59 -11.97 16.75 7.98
C GLY A 59 -11.95 15.58 7.00
N VAL A 60 -12.19 14.39 7.55
CA VAL A 60 -12.30 13.13 6.80
C VAL A 60 -13.41 12.28 7.39
N GLU A 61 -14.20 11.63 6.54
CA GLU A 61 -15.24 10.71 6.97
C GLU A 61 -14.62 9.40 7.47
N LEU A 62 -14.84 9.10 8.76
CA LEU A 62 -14.46 7.83 9.38
C LEU A 62 -15.71 7.00 9.61
N LEU A 63 -15.91 5.99 8.77
CA LEU A 63 -17.11 5.15 8.86
C LEU A 63 -17.08 4.20 10.07
N ASP A 64 -15.89 3.81 10.52
CA ASP A 64 -15.73 2.93 11.67
C ASP A 64 -16.01 3.67 13.00
N ASP A 65 -16.98 3.16 13.78
CA ASP A 65 -17.37 3.75 15.07
C ASP A 65 -16.20 3.78 16.06
N ARG A 66 -15.45 2.68 16.15
CA ARG A 66 -14.33 2.58 17.10
C ARG A 66 -13.22 3.57 16.76
N ALA A 67 -12.93 3.76 15.48
CA ALA A 67 -11.96 4.75 15.05
C ALA A 67 -12.40 6.17 15.44
N ARG A 68 -13.69 6.51 15.25
CA ARG A 68 -14.24 7.79 15.70
C ARG A 68 -14.10 7.99 17.21
N ASP A 69 -14.38 6.96 18.01
CA ASP A 69 -14.23 7.03 19.47
C ASP A 69 -12.78 7.31 19.88
N LEU A 70 -11.81 6.69 19.20
CA LEU A 70 -10.38 6.94 19.46
C LEU A 70 -9.98 8.38 19.15
N PHE A 71 -10.46 8.93 18.03
CA PHE A 71 -10.20 10.31 17.66
C PHE A 71 -10.87 11.31 18.62
N ALA A 72 -12.13 11.06 18.99
CA ALA A 72 -12.83 11.88 19.99
C ALA A 72 -12.10 11.86 21.35
N ALA A 73 -11.64 10.68 21.80
CA ALA A 73 -10.87 10.54 23.03
C ALA A 73 -9.51 11.26 22.97
N ALA A 74 -8.92 11.36 21.78
CA ALA A 74 -7.70 12.11 21.54
C ALA A 74 -7.91 13.63 21.39
N GLY A 75 -9.17 14.10 21.43
CA GLY A 75 -9.52 15.52 21.37
C GLY A 75 -9.89 16.05 19.98
N ALA A 76 -10.06 15.18 18.98
CA ALA A 76 -10.56 15.59 17.67
C ALA A 76 -12.06 15.95 17.73
N ASP A 77 -12.47 16.89 16.89
CA ASP A 77 -13.89 17.19 16.67
C ASP A 77 -14.51 16.11 15.78
N VAL A 78 -15.63 15.52 16.22
CA VAL A 78 -16.31 14.44 15.52
C VAL A 78 -17.78 14.80 15.32
N ASP A 79 -18.17 14.98 14.07
CA ASP A 79 -19.57 15.16 13.69
C ASP A 79 -20.24 13.79 13.52
N SER A 80 -21.09 13.43 14.48
CA SER A 80 -21.84 12.17 14.44
C SER A 80 -22.89 12.08 13.32
N GLY A 81 -23.34 13.22 12.79
CA GLY A 81 -24.35 13.24 11.73
C GLY A 81 -23.77 12.90 10.36
N THR A 82 -22.53 13.33 10.09
CA THR A 82 -21.82 13.07 8.83
C THR A 82 -20.70 12.04 8.97
N CYS A 83 -20.39 11.59 10.19
CA CYS A 83 -19.21 10.77 10.53
C CYS A 83 -17.87 11.45 10.18
N THR A 84 -17.86 12.78 10.06
CA THR A 84 -16.64 13.54 9.74
C THR A 84 -15.81 13.78 11.00
N VAL A 85 -14.53 13.45 10.93
CA VAL A 85 -13.54 13.74 11.97
C VAL A 85 -12.66 14.89 11.51
N ARG A 86 -12.56 15.94 12.31
CA ARG A 86 -11.67 17.09 12.13
C ARG A 86 -10.61 17.08 13.21
N PRO A 87 -9.46 16.45 12.95
CA PRO A 87 -8.33 16.49 13.87
C PRO A 87 -7.66 17.87 13.80
N ASP A 88 -7.28 18.39 14.97
CA ASP A 88 -6.51 19.63 15.03
C ASP A 88 -5.04 19.40 14.63
N ARG A 89 -4.32 20.49 14.36
CA ARG A 89 -2.89 20.45 13.98
C ARG A 89 -2.00 19.87 15.08
N THR A 90 -2.33 20.10 16.34
CA THR A 90 -1.55 19.63 17.49
C THR A 90 -1.64 18.11 17.62
N LEU A 91 -2.77 17.52 17.24
CA LEU A 91 -3.00 16.08 17.26
C LEU A 91 -2.24 15.34 16.14
N MET A 92 -1.90 16.03 15.05
CA MET A 92 -1.27 15.45 13.86
C MET A 92 0.24 15.71 13.74
N MET A 93 0.82 16.47 14.67
CA MET A 93 2.24 16.80 14.74
C MET A 93 2.96 15.97 15.80
#